data_AF-A0A2T2VH48-F1
#
_entry.id   AF-A0A2T2VH48-F1
#
_cell.length_a   1.000
_cell.length_b   1.000
_cell.length_c   1.000
_cell.angle_alpha   90.00
_cell.angle_beta   90.00
_cell.angle_gamma   90.00
#
_symmetry.space_group_name_H-M   'P 1'
#
loop_
_entity.id
_entity.type
_entity.pdbx_description
1 polymer ?
#
loop_
_entity_poly.entity_id
_entity_poly.type
_entity_poly.pdbx_seq_one_letter_code
_entity_poly.pdbx_strand_id
1 'polypeptide(L)'
;GDISTPTKVQLLNGDEAYHIVRLERRVPAHRASLEQDYERIRQFALREKRNRKMDEWTNQLQEEIYVDVRISTSELTAMRQR
;
A
#
# COMPACT_ATOMS: atom_id res chain seq x y z
N GLY A 1 30.64 4.09 1.95
CA GLY A 1 29.74 3.09 2.53
C GLY A 1 28.99 3.83 3.59
N ASP A 2 27.85 4.38 3.21
CA ASP A 2 27.35 5.60 3.85
C ASP A 2 26.28 5.19 4.87
N ILE A 3 26.55 5.52 6.13
CA ILE A 3 25.58 5.38 7.23
C ILE A 3 24.78 6.67 7.26
N SER A 4 23.46 6.58 7.31
CA SER A 4 22.60 7.76 7.42
C SER A 4 22.78 8.46 8.76
N THR A 5 22.42 9.73 8.84
CA THR A 5 22.17 10.37 10.13
C THR A 5 20.94 9.72 10.80
N PRO A 6 20.86 9.70 12.14
CA PRO A 6 19.68 9.21 12.84
C PRO A 6 18.44 10.02 12.45
N THR A 7 17.40 9.35 11.97
CA THR A 7 16.12 9.97 11.61
C THR A 7 15.05 9.54 12.59
N LYS A 8 14.39 10.51 13.24
CA LYS A 8 13.29 10.24 14.17
C LYS A 8 12.07 9.70 13.40
N VAL A 9 11.48 8.63 13.88
CA VAL A 9 10.29 7.99 13.30
C VAL A 9 9.29 7.66 14.39
N GLN A 10 8.02 7.58 14.02
CA GLN A 10 6.97 7.06 14.88
C GLN A 10 6.67 5.62 14.47
N LEU A 11 6.74 4.72 15.44
CA LEU A 11 6.44 3.31 15.26
C LEU A 11 4.91 3.10 15.18
N LEU A 12 4.50 1.94 14.68
CA LEU A 12 3.08 1.60 14.50
C LEU A 12 2.28 1.61 15.81
N ASN A 13 2.95 1.43 16.94
CA ASN A 13 2.36 1.48 18.28
C ASN A 13 2.34 2.90 18.90
N GLY A 14 2.80 3.93 18.18
CA GLY A 14 2.84 5.31 18.63
C GLY A 14 4.16 5.75 19.29
N ASP A 15 5.06 4.81 19.59
CA ASP A 15 6.35 5.11 20.21
C ASP A 15 7.30 5.85 19.25
N GLU A 16 8.17 6.68 19.82
CA GLU A 16 9.21 7.38 19.05
C GLU A 16 10.50 6.56 19.01
N ALA A 17 11.09 6.42 17.83
CA ALA A 17 12.34 5.70 17.60
C ALA A 17 13.27 6.47 16.65
N TYR A 18 14.52 6.01 16.53
CA TYR A 18 15.48 6.52 15.55
C TYR A 18 15.89 5.42 14.56
N HIS A 19 15.78 5.72 13.27
CA HIS A 19 16.31 4.88 12.19
C HIS A 19 17.70 5.34 11.77
N ILE A 20 18.64 4.40 11.73
CA ILE A 20 19.97 4.56 11.16
C ILE A 20 20.13 3.43 10.15
N VAL A 21 20.33 3.76 8.87
CA VAL A 21 20.45 2.77 7.80
C VAL A 21 21.85 2.78 7.21
N ARG A 22 22.35 1.59 6.87
CA ARG A 22 23.63 1.40 6.18
C ARG A 22 23.36 1.00 4.73
N LEU A 23 23.96 1.73 3.79
CA LEU A 23 23.88 1.38 2.38
C LEU A 23 24.86 0.24 2.06
N GLU A 24 24.36 -0.99 1.93
CA GLU A 24 25.19 -2.16 1.57
C GLU A 24 25.47 -2.23 0.06
N ARG A 25 24.47 -1.95 -0.77
CA ARG A 25 24.59 -2.04 -2.24
C ARG A 25 23.68 -1.04 -2.92
N ARG A 26 24.19 -0.39 -3.96
CA ARG A 26 23.43 0.51 -4.83
C ARG A 26 23.27 -0.11 -6.21
N VAL A 27 22.03 -0.17 -6.70
CA VAL A 27 21.72 -0.51 -8.09
C VAL A 27 21.60 0.81 -8.87
N PRO A 28 22.32 0.99 -10.00
CA PRO A 28 22.17 2.18 -10.84
C PRO A 28 20.73 2.35 -11.33
N ALA A 29 20.29 3.59 -11.51
CA ALA A 29 18.99 3.86 -12.10
C ALA A 29 19.00 3.46 -13.59
N HIS A 30 18.00 2.71 -14.01
CA HIS A 30 17.75 2.37 -15.40
C HIS A 30 16.27 2.57 -15.72
N ARG A 31 15.95 2.69 -17.00
CA ARG A 31 14.55 2.69 -17.45
C ARG A 31 14.02 1.27 -17.29
N ALA A 32 12.90 1.13 -16.58
CA ALA A 32 12.25 -0.16 -16.42
C ALA A 32 12.01 -0.82 -17.78
N SER A 33 12.47 -2.05 -17.95
CA SER A 33 12.34 -2.81 -19.19
C SER A 33 11.91 -4.24 -18.90
N LEU A 34 11.24 -4.88 -19.86
CA LEU A 34 10.84 -6.29 -19.71
C LEU A 34 12.06 -7.23 -19.68
N GLU A 35 13.19 -6.84 -20.27
CA GLU A 35 14.40 -7.66 -20.24
C GLU A 35 15.02 -7.73 -18.84
N GLN A 36 15.08 -6.59 -18.12
CA GLN A 36 15.78 -6.49 -16.85
C GLN A 36 14.84 -6.63 -15.64
N ASP A 37 13.57 -6.27 -15.78
CA ASP A 37 12.60 -6.17 -14.67
C ASP A 37 11.36 -7.05 -14.85
N TYR A 38 11.41 -8.08 -15.72
CA TYR A 38 10.26 -8.95 -16.02
C TYR A 38 9.50 -9.38 -14.77
N GLU A 39 10.21 -9.95 -13.79
CA GLU A 39 9.62 -10.48 -12.55
C GLU A 39 8.85 -9.41 -11.77
N ARG A 40 9.44 -8.22 -11.64
CA ARG A 40 8.83 -7.10 -10.92
C ARG A 40 7.60 -6.58 -11.67
N ILE A 41 7.71 -6.40 -12.98
CA ILE A 41 6.60 -5.97 -13.84
C ILE A 41 5.46 -6.99 -13.80
N ARG A 42 5.78 -8.29 -13.90
CA ARG A 42 4.81 -9.39 -13.79
C ARG A 42 4.06 -9.34 -12.46
N GLN A 43 4.77 -9.13 -11.35
CA GLN A 43 4.13 -9.01 -10.03
C GLN A 43 3.19 -7.81 -9.94
N PHE A 44 3.58 -6.65 -10.49
CA PHE A 44 2.71 -5.48 -10.54
C PHE A 44 1.46 -5.73 -11.39
N ALA A 45 1.63 -6.23 -12.62
CA ALA A 45 0.51 -6.54 -13.52
C ALA A 45 -0.44 -7.60 -12.93
N LEU A 46 0.10 -8.62 -12.25
CA LEU A 46 -0.73 -9.64 -11.59
C LEU A 46 -1.55 -9.05 -10.44
N ARG A 47 -0.97 -8.16 -9.63
CA ARG A 47 -1.68 -7.46 -8.57
C ARG A 47 -2.77 -6.55 -9.14
N GLU A 48 -2.46 -5.76 -10.15
CA GLU A 48 -3.43 -4.90 -10.84
C GLU A 48 -4.61 -5.73 -11.37
N LYS A 49 -4.33 -6.82 -12.09
CA LYS A 49 -5.38 -7.70 -12.62
C LYS A 49 -6.25 -8.30 -11.52
N ARG A 50 -5.66 -8.72 -10.40
CA ARG A 50 -6.40 -9.25 -9.26
C ARG A 50 -7.30 -8.18 -8.64
N ASN A 51 -6.80 -6.97 -8.43
CA ASN A 51 -7.59 -5.86 -7.91
C ASN A 51 -8.77 -5.55 -8.84
N ARG A 52 -8.52 -5.40 -10.15
CA ARG A 52 -9.57 -5.16 -11.12
C ARG A 52 -10.64 -6.24 -11.12
N LYS A 53 -10.25 -7.52 -11.03
CA LYS A 53 -11.22 -8.63 -10.94
C LYS A 53 -12.01 -8.61 -9.63
N MET A 54 -11.37 -8.25 -8.52
CA MET A 54 -12.07 -8.09 -7.26
C MET A 54 -13.10 -6.94 -7.31
N ASP A 55 -12.73 -5.81 -7.93
CA ASP A 55 -13.63 -4.67 -8.10
C ASP A 55 -14.82 -5.03 -9.00
N GLU A 56 -14.57 -5.70 -10.14
CA GLU A 56 -15.62 -6.21 -11.03
C GLU A 56 -16.61 -7.12 -10.27
N TRP A 57 -16.11 -8.07 -9.48
CA TRP A 57 -16.96 -8.97 -8.68
C TRP A 57 -17.70 -8.24 -7.56
N THR A 58 -17.06 -7.28 -6.91
CA THR A 58 -17.69 -6.49 -5.84
C THR A 58 -18.86 -5.69 -6.38
N ASN A 59 -18.70 -5.06 -7.55
CA ASN A 59 -19.77 -4.28 -8.18
C ASN A 59 -20.93 -5.19 -8.62
N GLN A 60 -20.64 -6.36 -9.20
CA GLN A 60 -21.68 -7.34 -9.55
C GLN A 60 -22.47 -7.79 -8.33
N LEU A 61 -21.78 -8.13 -7.23
CA LEU A 61 -22.44 -8.53 -5.99
C LEU A 61 -23.33 -7.42 -5.43
N GLN A 62 -22.91 -6.14 -5.51
CA GLN A 62 -23.73 -5.01 -5.07
C GLN A 62 -25.04 -4.86 -5.86
N GLU A 63 -25.06 -5.25 -7.13
CA GLU A 63 -26.28 -5.24 -7.95
C GLU A 63 -27.21 -6.42 -7.62
N GLU A 64 -26.64 -7.57 -7.27
CA GLU A 64 -27.39 -8.81 -6.99
C GLU A 64 -27.93 -8.88 -5.56
N ILE A 65 -27.30 -8.21 -4.59
CA ILE A 65 -27.65 -8.29 -3.17
C ILE A 65 -28.21 -6.97 -2.65
N TYR A 66 -29.23 -7.05 -1.79
CA TYR A 66 -29.74 -5.88 -1.07
C TYR A 66 -28.74 -5.44 0.00
N VAL A 67 -28.27 -4.19 -0.10
CA VAL A 67 -27.38 -3.54 0.87
C VAL A 67 -28.08 -2.35 1.50
N ASP A 68 -28.18 -2.35 2.83
CA ASP A 68 -28.78 -1.26 3.62
C ASP A 68 -27.72 -0.62 4.54
N VAL A 69 -27.34 0.62 4.23
CA VAL A 69 -26.32 1.37 5.01
C VAL A 69 -27.03 2.21 6.07
N ARG A 70 -26.95 1.76 7.33
CA ARG A 70 -27.68 2.37 8.46
C ARG A 70 -26.90 3.40 9.27
N ILE A 71 -25.64 3.66 8.93
CA ILE A 71 -24.80 4.62 9.64
C ILE A 71 -24.63 5.90 8.82
N SER A 72 -24.77 7.06 9.48
CA SER A 72 -24.55 8.35 8.86
C SER A 72 -23.07 8.73 8.83
N THR A 73 -22.70 9.61 7.89
CA THR A 73 -21.33 10.13 7.76
C THR A 73 -20.86 10.84 9.04
N SER A 74 -21.76 11.52 9.76
CA SER A 74 -21.47 12.16 11.04
C SER A 74 -21.14 11.16 12.14
N GLU A 75 -21.89 10.06 12.23
CA GLU A 75 -21.65 8.99 13.20
C GLU A 75 -20.34 8.25 12.90
N LEU A 76 -20.05 7.96 11.63
CA LEU A 76 -18.80 7.33 11.20
C LEU A 76 -17.58 8.20 11.57
N THR A 77 -17.71 9.52 11.41
CA THR A 77 -16.63 10.48 11.74
C THR A 77 -16.39 10.54 13.24
N ALA A 78 -17.45 10.54 14.05
CA ALA A 78 -17.36 10.50 15.51
C ALA A 78 -16.71 9.22 16.05
N MET A 79 -16.86 8.09 15.35
CA MET A 79 -16.21 6.81 15.73
C MET A 79 -14.72 6.76 15.42
N ARG A 80 -14.23 7.48 14.39
CA ARG A 80 -12.80 7.50 14.01
C ARG A 80 -11.94 8.41 14.88
N GLN A 81 -12.55 9.32 15.63
CA GLN A 81 -11.86 10.27 16.52
C GLN A 81 -11.72 9.77 17.96
N ARG A 82 -12.17 8.55 18.24
CA ARG A 82 -11.94 7.82 19.49
C ARG A 82 -10.86 6.77 19.27
#